data_AF-A0A1B9AC54-F1
#
_entry.id   AF-A0A1B9AC54-F1
#
_cell.length_a   1.000
_cell.length_b   1.000
_cell.length_c   1.000
_cell.angle_alpha   90.00
_cell.angle_beta   90.00
_cell.angle_gamma   90.00
#
_symmetry.space_group_name_H-M   'P 1'
#
loop_
_entity.id
_entity.type
_entity.pdbx_description
1 polymer ?
#
loop_
_entity_poly.entity_id
_entity_poly.type
_entity_poly.pdbx_seq_one_letter_code
_entity_poly.pdbx_strand_id
1 'polypeptide(L)'
;MIAAFTDLAKSINDEKGFIWKIWTENQETKEAGGIYLFETKADAENYLSKHTKRLNGFGIAEVHGQIFEVNDELSRINRGPIK
;
A
#
# COMPACT_ATOMS: atom_id res chain seq x y z
N MET A 1 -13.97 -10.93 -0.24
CA MET A 1 -12.56 -10.47 -0.22
C MET A 1 -11.92 -10.54 1.17
N ILE A 2 -12.57 -10.06 2.24
CA ILE A 2 -11.98 -9.95 3.59
C ILE A 2 -11.32 -11.24 4.08
N ALA A 3 -12.00 -12.39 4.03
CA ALA A 3 -11.46 -13.65 4.52
C ALA A 3 -10.15 -14.09 3.83
N ALA A 4 -10.04 -13.87 2.51
CA ALA A 4 -8.88 -14.29 1.72
C ALA A 4 -7.64 -13.39 1.92
N PHE A 5 -7.83 -12.13 2.34
CA PHE A 5 -6.76 -11.16 2.49
C PHE A 5 -6.52 -10.69 3.94
N THR A 6 -7.16 -11.34 4.91
CA THR A 6 -6.99 -11.00 6.33
C THR A 6 -5.55 -11.23 6.78
N ASP A 7 -4.96 -12.39 6.46
CA ASP A 7 -3.58 -12.67 6.86
C ASP A 7 -2.57 -11.80 6.10
N LEU A 8 -2.89 -11.45 4.85
CA LEU A 8 -2.14 -10.46 4.11
C LEU A 8 -2.17 -9.11 4.86
N ALA A 9 -3.35 -8.60 5.23
CA ALA A 9 -3.49 -7.34 5.94
C ALA A 9 -2.70 -7.32 7.25
N LYS A 10 -2.71 -8.42 8.01
CA LYS A 10 -1.92 -8.57 9.24
C LYS A 10 -0.42 -8.51 8.95
N SER A 11 0.06 -9.27 7.95
CA SER A 11 1.49 -9.34 7.62
C SER A 11 2.09 -8.00 7.17
N ILE A 12 1.26 -7.09 6.65
CA ILE A 12 1.72 -5.75 6.22
C ILE A 12 2.14 -4.91 7.43
N ASN A 13 1.50 -5.10 8.59
CA ASN A 13 1.85 -4.38 9.82
C ASN A 13 3.26 -4.72 10.32
N ASP A 14 3.82 -5.87 9.89
CA ASP A 14 5.15 -6.33 10.28
C ASP A 14 6.24 -5.87 9.29
N GLU A 15 5.87 -5.16 8.22
CA GLU A 15 6.84 -4.65 7.25
C GLU A 15 7.62 -3.47 7.83
N LYS A 16 8.92 -3.46 7.58
CA LYS A 16 9.80 -2.41 8.08
C LYS A 16 9.33 -1.03 7.62
N GLY A 17 9.24 -0.09 8.55
CA GLY A 17 8.88 1.30 8.28
C GLY A 17 7.42 1.50 7.86
N PHE A 18 6.56 0.47 7.87
CA PHE A 18 5.15 0.62 7.56
C PHE A 18 4.42 1.43 8.65
N ILE A 19 3.58 2.39 8.24
CA ILE A 19 2.79 3.21 9.15
C ILE A 19 1.30 2.84 9.03
N TRP A 20 0.74 2.91 7.82
CA TRP A 20 -0.66 2.51 7.57
C TRP A 20 -0.91 2.22 6.09
N LYS A 21 -2.05 1.58 5.84
CA LYS A 21 -2.59 1.30 4.51
C LYS A 21 -4.08 1.63 4.44
N ILE A 22 -4.52 2.24 3.35
CA ILE A 22 -5.92 2.25 2.91
C ILE A 22 -6.07 1.19 1.82
N TRP A 23 -7.02 0.27 2.00
CA TRP A 23 -7.40 -0.68 0.96
C TRP A 23 -8.37 -0.03 -0.01
N THR A 24 -8.13 -0.17 -1.32
CA THR A 24 -9.00 0.39 -2.36
C THR A 24 -9.52 -0.72 -3.27
N GLU A 25 -10.77 -0.60 -3.69
CA GLU A 25 -11.39 -1.46 -4.70
C GLU A 25 -12.36 -0.64 -5.54
N ASN A 26 -12.42 -0.94 -6.83
CA ASN A 26 -13.43 -0.45 -7.75
C ASN A 26 -14.02 -1.65 -8.47
N GLN A 27 -15.27 -1.98 -8.13
CA GLN A 27 -15.96 -3.14 -8.69
C GLN A 27 -16.36 -2.92 -10.16
N GLU A 28 -16.61 -1.68 -10.57
CA GLU A 28 -17.01 -1.34 -11.93
C GLU A 28 -15.86 -1.55 -12.92
N THR A 29 -14.66 -1.09 -12.57
CA THR A 29 -13.45 -1.27 -13.39
C THR A 29 -12.69 -2.55 -13.07
N LYS A 30 -13.11 -3.29 -12.03
CA LYS A 30 -12.46 -4.51 -11.51
C LYS A 30 -11.02 -4.28 -11.06
N GLU A 31 -10.78 -3.13 -10.44
CA GLU A 31 -9.46 -2.75 -9.94
C GLU A 31 -9.42 -2.87 -8.41
N ALA A 32 -8.26 -3.23 -7.88
CA ALA A 32 -8.01 -3.23 -6.44
C ALA A 32 -6.58 -2.75 -6.17
N GLY A 33 -6.36 -2.15 -5.01
CA GLY A 33 -5.05 -1.63 -4.67
C GLY A 33 -4.94 -1.17 -3.22
N GLY A 34 -4.10 -0.17 -3.01
CA GLY A 34 -4.06 0.54 -1.75
C GLY A 34 -3.11 1.71 -1.76
N ILE A 35 -3.34 2.62 -0.81
CA ILE A 35 -2.47 3.74 -0.51
C ILE A 35 -1.70 3.39 0.75
N TYR A 36 -0.39 3.57 0.73
CA TYR A 36 0.51 3.17 1.80
C TYR A 36 1.30 4.37 2.27
N LEU A 37 1.59 4.42 3.58
CA LEU A 37 2.57 5.35 4.13
C LEU A 37 3.70 4.57 4.81
N PHE A 38 4.94 4.95 4.48
CA PHE A 38 6.16 4.40 5.03
C PHE A 38 7.03 5.50 5.63
N GLU A 39 7.86 5.15 6.61
CA GLU A 39 8.81 6.07 7.25
C GLU A 39 9.89 6.57 6.28
N THR A 40 10.32 5.73 5.35
CA THR A 40 11.36 6.09 4.38
C THR A 40 11.01 5.63 2.96
N LYS A 41 11.58 6.33 1.98
CA LYS A 41 11.49 5.93 0.57
C LYS A 41 12.05 4.53 0.33
N ALA A 42 13.17 4.19 0.98
CA ALA A 42 13.80 2.88 0.83
C ALA A 42 12.88 1.74 1.32
N ASP A 43 12.19 1.94 2.44
CA ASP A 43 11.23 0.95 2.95
C ASP A 43 10.04 0.79 2.00
N ALA A 44 9.52 1.88 1.43
CA ALA A 44 8.46 1.84 0.42
C ALA A 44 8.88 1.11 -0.87
N GLU A 45 10.09 1.38 -1.38
CA GLU A 45 10.65 0.71 -2.57
C GLU A 45 10.83 -0.80 -2.34
N ASN A 46 11.37 -1.17 -1.19
CA ASN A 46 11.54 -2.57 -0.81
C ASN A 46 10.20 -3.29 -0.72
N TYR A 47 9.21 -2.67 -0.07
CA TYR A 47 7.88 -3.24 0.04
C TYR A 47 7.19 -3.34 -1.32
N LEU A 48 7.28 -2.33 -2.19
CA LEU A 48 6.72 -2.38 -3.54
C LEU A 48 7.30 -3.57 -4.33
N SER A 49 8.62 -3.77 -4.30
CA SER A 49 9.27 -4.90 -4.97
C SER A 49 8.79 -6.26 -4.43
N LYS A 50 8.75 -6.42 -3.09
CA LYS A 50 8.24 -7.63 -2.44
C LYS A 50 6.77 -7.88 -2.77
N HIS A 51 5.94 -6.84 -2.68
CA HIS A 51 4.51 -6.95 -2.84
C HIS A 51 4.13 -7.26 -4.28
N THR A 52 4.79 -6.66 -5.27
CA THR A 52 4.61 -6.97 -6.69
C THR A 52 4.91 -8.44 -7.00
N LYS A 53 5.99 -9.00 -6.44
CA LYS A 53 6.29 -10.45 -6.59
C LYS A 53 5.21 -11.33 -5.95
N ARG A 54 4.73 -10.95 -4.77
CA ARG A 54 3.64 -11.66 -4.07
C ARG A 54 2.34 -11.64 -4.86
N LEU A 55 1.96 -10.49 -5.43
CA LEU A 55 0.75 -10.34 -6.24
C LEU A 55 0.83 -11.13 -7.56
N ASN A 56 2.01 -11.18 -8.18
CA ASN A 56 2.25 -12.07 -9.31
C ASN A 56 1.99 -13.54 -8.94
N GLY A 57 2.39 -13.97 -7.75
CA GLY A 57 2.07 -15.30 -7.22
C GLY A 57 0.57 -15.56 -7.03
N PHE A 58 -0.26 -14.52 -6.96
CA PHE A 58 -1.73 -14.61 -6.92
C PHE A 58 -2.39 -14.51 -8.31
N GLY A 59 -1.59 -14.47 -9.38
CA GLY A 59 -2.08 -14.32 -10.76
C GLY A 59 -2.32 -12.87 -11.19
N ILE A 60 -1.91 -11.88 -10.39
CA ILE A 60 -1.99 -10.46 -10.75
C ILE A 60 -0.67 -10.09 -11.44
N ALA A 61 -0.68 -10.15 -12.77
CA ALA A 61 0.52 -10.00 -13.60
C ALA A 61 1.06 -8.56 -13.63
N GLU A 62 0.17 -7.58 -13.64
CA GLU A 62 0.53 -6.17 -13.76
C GLU A 62 0.18 -5.42 -12.47
N VAL A 63 1.17 -4.70 -11.93
CA VAL A 63 1.03 -3.88 -10.72
C VAL A 63 1.51 -2.48 -11.05
N HIS A 64 0.60 -1.52 -11.01
CA HIS A 64 0.92 -0.11 -11.18
C HIS A 64 1.26 0.51 -9.83
N GLY A 65 2.56 0.66 -9.54
CA GLY A 65 3.07 1.30 -8.33
C GLY A 65 3.70 2.65 -8.61
N GLN A 66 3.42 3.64 -7.76
CA GLN A 66 4.08 4.95 -7.78
C GLN A 66 4.50 5.32 -6.37
N ILE A 67 5.62 6.05 -6.26
CA ILE A 67 6.17 6.51 -4.98
C ILE A 67 6.28 8.03 -5.04
N PHE A 68 5.70 8.68 -4.04
CA PHE A 68 5.71 10.13 -3.87
C PHE A 68 6.21 10.49 -2.48
N GLU A 69 6.80 11.67 -2.36
CA GLU A 69 7.01 12.29 -1.06
C GLU A 69 5.71 12.93 -0.58
N VAL A 70 5.49 12.91 0.73
CA VAL A 70 4.34 13.57 1.34
C VAL A 70 4.62 15.07 1.44
N ASN A 71 3.65 15.89 1.04
CA ASN A 71 3.67 17.30 1.39
C ASN A 71 3.01 17.48 2.76
N ASP A 72 3.82 17.57 3.81
CA ASP A 72 3.36 17.55 5.19
C ASP A 72 2.44 18.73 5.53
N GLU A 73 2.79 19.94 5.09
CA GLU A 73 2.04 21.15 5.43
C GLU A 73 0.61 21.10 4.86
N LEU A 74 0.49 20.80 3.56
CA LEU A 74 -0.82 20.68 2.91
C LEU A 74 -1.62 19.49 3.45
N SER A 75 -0.95 18.39 3.73
CA SER A 75 -1.59 17.20 4.30
C SER A 75 -2.18 17.48 5.68
N ARG A 76 -1.49 18.25 6.54
CA ARG A 76 -2.01 18.65 7.86
C ARG A 76 -3.30 19.49 7.74
N ILE A 77 -3.36 20.42 6.77
CA ILE A 77 -4.57 21.24 6.52
C ILE A 77 -5.78 20.33 6.23
N ASN A 78 -5.59 19.31 5.40
CA ASN A 78 -6.65 18.37 5.04
C ASN A 78 -6.73 17.11 5.91
N ARG A 79 -6.09 17.13 7.09
CA ARG A 79 -6.15 16.05 8.09
C ARG A 79 -5.67 14.69 7.55
N GLY A 80 -4.71 14.74 6.63
CA GLY A 80 -4.02 13.54 6.14
C GLY A 80 -3.42 12.78 7.34
N PRO A 81 -3.51 11.43 7.35
CA PRO A 81 -3.04 10.62 8.47
C PRO A 81 -1.51 10.49 8.46
N ILE A 82 -0.79 11.61 8.43
CA ILE A 82 0.68 11.65 8.42
C ILE A 82 1.22 11.58 9.85
N LYS A 83 2.42 11.00 10.02
CA LYS A 83 3.10 10.90 11.32
C LYS A 83 3.70 12.23 11.76
#